data_AF-A0A1B9GLU1-F1
#
_entry.id   AF-A0A1B9GLU1-F1
#
_cell.length_a   1.000
_cell.length_b   1.000
_cell.length_c   1.000
_cell.angle_alpha   90.00
_cell.angle_beta   90.00
_cell.angle_gamma   90.00
#
_symmetry.space_group_name_H-M   'P 1'
#
loop_
_entity.id
_entity.type
_entity.pdbx_description
1 polymer ?
#
loop_
_entity_poly.entity_id
_entity_poly.type
_entity_poly.pdbx_seq_one_letter_code
_entity_poly.pdbx_strand_id
1 'polypeptide(L)'
;MDHILENSEKPIPEPSAQGAAGAGAGGEDVDEDDEDAVKAHIKKMGGEVNDSDLVARSIKCSECGKIFRSEATASFHAGRSGHDQFEESTEEIKPLTEEEKKEKLAELRAKLAEKRAAQAKEDAVSNKANEALRRKAGQDAGKIKQDMQAKEMAKEAERKRREKLEDQKARAAIKAQIEADKRERAEKAAREKALRDGGAAAQQAAAVPATVTKPAAGVSSSENPQTRLQVRLSVGGQPLTKTFPSDNTLIDVAEWIASENLNYSVDTVTFASTFPRKTFSREEMTKTLKANGLTPSAVLMAS
;
A
#
# COMPACT_ATOMS: atom_id res chain seq x y z
N MET A 1 -0.55 9.19 14.24
CA MET A 1 -0.81 8.46 12.98
C MET A 1 -2.18 8.84 12.41
N ASP A 2 -3.02 9.56 13.16
CA ASP A 2 -4.38 9.96 12.78
C ASP A 2 -4.47 11.04 11.68
N HIS A 3 -3.54 11.98 11.59
CA HIS A 3 -3.59 13.06 10.59
C HIS A 3 -3.46 12.57 9.12
N ILE A 4 -2.95 11.35 8.92
CA ILE A 4 -2.79 10.74 7.58
C ILE A 4 -4.08 10.03 7.16
N LEU A 5 -4.83 9.45 8.12
CA LEU A 5 -6.13 8.81 7.86
C LEU A 5 -7.25 9.86 7.68
N GLU A 6 -7.19 10.99 8.38
CA GLU A 6 -8.18 12.08 8.22
C GLU A 6 -8.08 12.85 6.90
N ASN A 7 -7.00 12.65 6.13
CA ASN A 7 -6.79 13.30 4.83
C ASN A 7 -6.74 12.33 3.65
N SER A 8 -6.80 11.01 3.87
CA SER A 8 -6.76 10.02 2.77
C SER A 8 -8.07 9.90 2.00
N GLU A 9 -9.19 10.37 2.56
CA GLU A 9 -10.52 10.37 1.91
C GLU A 9 -10.89 11.71 1.27
N LYS A 10 -10.02 12.74 1.39
CA LYS A 10 -10.25 14.01 0.70
C LYS A 10 -9.96 13.79 -0.79
N PRO A 11 -10.92 14.06 -1.69
CA PRO A 11 -10.74 13.84 -3.11
C PRO A 11 -9.54 14.65 -3.59
N ILE A 12 -8.58 13.95 -4.20
CA ILE A 12 -7.45 14.58 -4.89
C ILE A 12 -8.06 15.41 -6.03
N PRO A 13 -7.84 16.72 -6.09
CA PRO A 13 -8.39 17.54 -7.17
C PRO A 13 -7.87 17.02 -8.51
N GLU A 14 -8.78 16.55 -9.37
CA GLU A 14 -8.47 16.19 -10.75
C GLU A 14 -7.92 17.41 -11.50
N PRO A 15 -6.81 17.29 -12.25
CA PRO A 15 -6.18 18.41 -12.95
C PRO A 15 -6.94 18.83 -14.24
N SER A 16 -8.26 18.65 -14.31
CA SER A 16 -9.04 18.80 -15.55
C SER A 16 -10.25 19.73 -15.44
N ALA A 17 -10.54 20.31 -14.29
CA ALA A 17 -11.75 21.13 -14.13
C ALA A 17 -11.58 22.24 -13.09
N GLN A 18 -10.60 23.11 -13.28
CA GLN A 18 -10.58 24.45 -12.69
C GLN A 18 -9.90 25.39 -13.69
N GLY A 19 -10.66 26.39 -14.12
CA GLY A 19 -10.25 27.37 -15.09
C GLY A 19 -8.89 27.98 -14.74
N ALA A 20 -8.12 28.23 -15.80
CA ALA A 20 -6.89 28.98 -15.76
C ALA A 20 -7.13 30.38 -15.15
N ALA A 21 -7.00 30.47 -13.84
CA ALA A 21 -6.89 31.71 -13.11
C ALA A 21 -5.58 31.64 -12.33
N GLY A 22 -4.60 32.44 -12.77
CA GLY A 22 -3.41 32.74 -11.99
C GLY A 22 -2.18 31.87 -12.27
N ALA A 23 -1.74 31.78 -13.52
CA ALA A 23 -0.36 31.43 -13.83
C ALA A 23 0.17 32.40 -14.88
N GLY A 24 0.98 33.36 -14.42
CA GLY A 24 1.84 34.16 -15.28
C GLY A 24 1.09 35.13 -16.19
N ALA A 25 0.61 36.23 -15.63
CA ALA A 25 0.81 37.51 -16.29
C ALA A 25 2.32 37.80 -16.36
N GLY A 26 3.06 36.98 -17.11
CA GLY A 26 4.24 37.47 -17.78
C GLY A 26 3.70 38.40 -18.84
N GLY A 27 3.47 39.66 -18.45
CA GLY A 27 3.36 40.73 -19.41
C GLY A 27 4.62 40.65 -20.26
N GLU A 28 4.52 40.02 -21.43
CA GLU A 28 5.32 40.45 -22.54
C GLU A 28 4.83 41.90 -22.74
N ASP A 29 5.53 42.85 -22.13
CA ASP A 29 5.43 44.27 -22.47
C ASP A 29 5.83 44.36 -23.95
N VAL A 30 4.85 44.08 -24.80
CA VAL A 30 4.92 44.34 -26.22
C VAL A 30 4.83 45.86 -26.30
N ASP A 31 5.94 46.50 -26.67
CA ASP A 31 5.96 47.91 -27.01
C ASP A 31 4.85 48.13 -28.05
N GLU A 32 3.77 48.80 -27.65
CA GLU A 32 2.55 48.98 -28.45
C GLU A 32 2.79 49.83 -29.70
N ASP A 33 3.95 50.50 -29.75
CA ASP A 33 4.47 51.29 -30.87
C ASP A 33 5.32 50.47 -31.86
N ASP A 34 5.56 49.17 -31.62
CA ASP A 34 6.37 48.29 -32.47
C ASP A 34 5.49 47.38 -33.35
N GLU A 35 5.43 47.73 -34.64
CA GLU A 35 4.59 47.07 -35.63
C GLU A 35 4.91 45.57 -35.79
N ASP A 36 6.18 45.18 -35.67
CA ASP A 36 6.62 43.79 -35.87
C ASP A 36 6.38 42.92 -34.63
N ALA A 37 6.56 43.47 -33.42
CA ALA A 37 6.25 42.78 -32.17
C ALA A 37 4.74 42.58 -32.01
N VAL A 38 3.94 43.59 -32.35
CA VAL A 38 2.47 43.50 -32.36
C VAL A 38 2.00 42.53 -33.45
N LYS A 39 2.57 42.56 -34.66
CA LYS A 39 2.23 41.61 -35.75
C LYS A 39 2.63 40.17 -35.41
N ALA A 40 3.78 39.95 -34.78
CA ALA A 40 4.21 38.63 -34.33
C ALA A 40 3.30 38.08 -33.21
N HIS A 41 2.83 38.95 -32.31
CA HIS A 41 1.94 38.54 -31.23
C HIS A 41 0.49 38.30 -31.71
N ILE A 42 0.00 39.10 -32.67
CA ILE A 42 -1.27 38.87 -33.37
C ILE A 42 -1.23 37.54 -34.13
N LYS A 43 -0.11 37.23 -34.79
CA LYS A 43 0.10 35.94 -35.47
C LYS A 43 0.15 34.75 -34.52
N LYS A 44 0.76 34.91 -33.33
CA LYS A 44 0.78 33.91 -32.26
C LYS A 44 -0.62 33.63 -31.68
N MET A 45 -1.51 34.63 -31.70
CA MET A 45 -2.92 34.53 -31.31
C MET A 45 -3.86 34.10 -32.46
N GLY A 46 -3.32 33.81 -33.65
CA GLY A 46 -4.10 33.29 -34.78
C GLY A 46 -4.69 34.33 -35.75
N GLY A 47 -4.31 35.62 -35.63
CA GLY A 47 -4.66 36.67 -36.59
C GLY A 47 -3.57 36.91 -37.64
N GLU A 48 -3.94 37.30 -38.86
CA GLU A 48 -3.01 37.65 -39.94
C GLU A 48 -3.19 39.12 -40.35
N VAL A 49 -2.09 39.86 -40.52
CA VAL A 49 -2.11 41.28 -40.93
C VAL A 49 -1.31 41.39 -42.23
N ASN A 50 -1.98 41.70 -43.34
CA ASN A 50 -1.35 41.80 -44.66
C ASN A 50 -0.97 43.25 -45.00
N ASP A 51 0.25 43.44 -45.53
CA ASP A 51 0.83 44.74 -45.92
C ASP A 51 0.19 45.32 -47.20
N SER A 52 -0.91 44.75 -47.69
CA SER A 52 -1.64 45.23 -48.86
C SER A 52 -2.87 46.07 -48.53
N ASP A 53 -3.30 46.12 -47.27
CA ASP A 53 -4.43 46.95 -46.80
C ASP A 53 -4.02 48.41 -46.47
N LEU A 54 -2.87 48.87 -47.01
CA LEU A 54 -2.16 50.06 -46.52
C LEU A 54 -2.70 51.43 -46.94
N VAL A 55 -3.88 51.53 -47.58
CA VAL A 55 -4.28 52.82 -48.20
C VAL A 55 -5.59 53.41 -47.69
N ALA A 56 -6.45 52.70 -46.96
CA ALA A 56 -7.70 53.33 -46.54
C ALA A 56 -8.27 52.74 -45.26
N ARG A 57 -8.03 53.46 -44.14
CA ARG A 57 -8.76 53.50 -42.84
C ARG A 57 -7.81 53.30 -41.65
N SER A 58 -7.18 54.39 -41.22
CA SER A 58 -6.58 54.42 -39.87
C SER A 58 -7.71 54.53 -38.84
N ILE A 59 -7.59 53.85 -37.71
CA ILE A 59 -8.63 53.77 -36.67
C ILE A 59 -8.06 54.42 -35.42
N LYS A 60 -8.62 55.55 -34.96
CA LYS A 60 -8.18 56.23 -33.74
C LYS A 60 -9.05 55.83 -32.55
N CYS A 61 -8.45 55.56 -31.40
CA CYS A 61 -9.20 55.38 -30.16
C CYS A 61 -9.58 56.76 -29.58
N SER A 62 -10.86 56.99 -29.34
CA SER A 62 -11.36 58.29 -28.82
C SER A 62 -11.02 58.50 -27.35
N GLU A 63 -10.70 57.44 -26.60
CA GLU A 63 -10.40 57.49 -25.17
C GLU A 63 -8.93 57.81 -24.88
N CYS A 64 -8.01 57.36 -25.74
CA CYS A 64 -6.57 57.60 -25.57
C CYS A 64 -5.88 58.29 -26.75
N GLY A 65 -6.60 58.61 -27.82
CA GLY A 65 -6.10 59.32 -29.00
C GLY A 65 -5.08 58.55 -29.85
N LYS A 66 -4.83 57.27 -29.55
CA LYS A 66 -3.88 56.43 -30.31
C LYS A 66 -4.47 56.06 -31.67
N ILE A 67 -3.67 56.17 -32.73
CA ILE A 67 -4.07 55.87 -34.10
C ILE A 67 -3.49 54.51 -34.50
N PHE A 68 -4.35 53.61 -34.94
CA PHE A 68 -4.02 52.26 -35.36
C PHE A 68 -4.11 52.12 -36.87
N ARG A 69 -3.19 51.34 -37.43
CA ARG A 69 -3.08 51.11 -38.87
C ARG A 69 -4.04 50.02 -39.38
N SER A 70 -4.55 49.14 -38.50
CA SER A 70 -5.48 48.07 -38.84
C SER A 70 -6.46 47.77 -37.70
N GLU A 71 -7.59 47.16 -38.05
CA GLU A 71 -8.63 46.71 -37.11
C GLU A 71 -8.13 45.67 -36.10
N ALA A 72 -7.21 44.79 -36.52
CA ALA A 72 -6.61 43.79 -35.66
C ALA A 72 -5.78 44.43 -34.51
N THR A 73 -5.05 45.52 -34.81
CA THR A 73 -4.29 46.25 -33.80
C THR A 73 -5.21 47.06 -32.88
N ALA A 74 -6.29 47.65 -33.40
CA ALA A 74 -7.29 48.33 -32.59
C ALA A 74 -8.00 47.37 -31.61
N SER A 75 -8.34 46.16 -32.08
CA SER A 75 -8.94 45.10 -31.24
C SER A 75 -7.98 44.60 -30.15
N PHE A 76 -6.68 44.53 -30.43
CA PHE A 76 -5.67 44.20 -29.42
C PHE A 76 -5.54 45.29 -28.35
N HIS A 77 -5.54 46.56 -28.76
CA HIS A 77 -5.57 47.69 -27.85
C HIS A 77 -6.84 47.66 -26.97
N ALA A 78 -8.01 47.40 -27.56
CA ALA A 78 -9.25 47.21 -26.80
C ALA A 78 -9.13 46.08 -25.76
N GLY A 79 -8.58 44.93 -26.14
CA GLY A 79 -8.41 43.79 -25.24
C GLY A 79 -7.43 44.01 -24.08
N ARG A 80 -6.45 44.93 -24.24
CA ARG A 80 -5.43 45.22 -23.23
C ARG A 80 -5.75 46.45 -22.38
N SER A 81 -6.26 47.51 -22.99
CA SER A 81 -6.58 48.77 -22.31
C SER A 81 -8.06 48.89 -21.92
N GLY A 82 -8.94 48.06 -22.46
CA GLY A 82 -10.38 48.12 -22.23
C GLY A 82 -11.06 49.34 -22.88
N HIS A 83 -10.44 49.94 -23.90
CA HIS A 83 -11.02 51.08 -24.62
C HIS A 83 -11.78 50.58 -25.84
N ASP A 84 -13.08 50.88 -25.89
CA ASP A 84 -13.99 50.29 -26.89
C ASP A 84 -14.46 51.31 -27.94
N GLN A 85 -14.17 52.60 -27.73
CA GLN A 85 -14.57 53.66 -28.63
C GLN A 85 -13.48 53.98 -29.68
N PHE A 86 -13.72 53.55 -30.91
CA PHE A 86 -12.84 53.80 -32.05
C PHE A 86 -13.53 54.61 -33.16
N GLU A 87 -12.83 55.60 -33.69
CA GLU A 87 -13.27 56.46 -34.79
C GLU A 87 -12.40 56.22 -36.05
N GLU A 88 -13.01 56.14 -37.23
CA GLU A 88 -12.27 56.08 -38.50
C GLU A 88 -11.60 57.44 -38.77
N SER A 89 -10.26 57.50 -38.72
CA SER A 89 -9.46 58.69 -39.03
C SER A 89 -8.82 58.54 -40.42
N THR A 90 -8.79 59.62 -41.21
CA THR A 90 -8.16 59.66 -42.54
C THR A 90 -6.71 60.16 -42.49
N GLU A 91 -6.08 60.13 -41.33
CA GLU A 91 -4.69 60.57 -41.19
C GLU A 91 -3.74 59.48 -41.71
N GLU A 92 -3.06 59.79 -42.82
CA GLU A 92 -2.01 58.94 -43.39
C GLU A 92 -0.86 58.81 -42.40
N ILE A 93 -0.71 57.63 -41.80
CA ILE A 93 0.45 57.29 -40.98
C ILE A 93 1.68 57.28 -41.90
N LYS A 94 2.50 58.34 -41.84
CA LYS A 94 3.78 58.39 -42.54
C LYS A 94 4.62 57.19 -42.10
N PRO A 95 5.05 56.33 -43.04
CA PRO A 95 5.92 55.21 -42.70
C PRO A 95 7.22 55.77 -42.09
N LEU A 96 7.62 55.27 -40.92
CA LEU A 96 8.87 55.66 -40.27
C LEU A 96 10.02 55.61 -41.27
N THR A 97 10.93 56.59 -41.19
CA THR A 97 12.12 56.63 -42.03
C THR A 97 13.01 55.43 -41.74
N GLU A 98 13.78 54.96 -42.73
CA GLU A 98 14.61 53.75 -42.59
C GLU A 98 15.67 53.87 -41.48
N GLU A 99 16.03 55.08 -41.07
CA GLU A 99 16.99 55.34 -39.99
C GLU A 99 16.36 55.19 -38.60
N GLU A 100 15.17 55.75 -38.38
CA GLU A 100 14.42 55.60 -37.12
C GLU A 100 14.02 54.13 -36.86
N LYS A 101 13.71 53.38 -37.93
CA LYS A 101 13.47 51.93 -37.83
C LYS A 101 14.73 51.17 -37.39
N LYS A 102 15.91 51.55 -37.88
CA LYS A 102 17.17 50.90 -37.50
C LYS A 102 17.54 51.20 -36.04
N GLU A 103 17.32 52.42 -35.58
CA GLU A 103 17.57 52.81 -34.18
C GLU A 103 16.61 52.10 -33.21
N LYS A 104 15.30 52.08 -33.50
CA LYS A 104 14.33 51.32 -32.70
C LYS A 104 14.68 49.84 -32.65
N LEU A 105 15.02 49.22 -33.78
CA LEU A 105 15.48 47.83 -33.82
C LEU A 105 16.76 47.59 -33.02
N ALA A 106 17.66 48.57 -32.93
CA ALA A 106 18.86 48.47 -32.10
C ALA A 106 18.52 48.56 -30.60
N GLU A 107 17.64 49.48 -30.21
CA GLU A 107 17.15 49.62 -28.84
C GLU A 107 16.39 48.36 -28.38
N LEU A 108 15.55 47.79 -29.23
CA LEU A 108 14.81 46.54 -28.95
C LEU A 108 15.74 45.34 -28.79
N ARG A 109 16.77 45.23 -29.64
CA ARG A 109 17.79 44.19 -29.47
C ARG A 109 18.54 44.35 -28.15
N ALA A 110 18.81 45.59 -27.72
CA ALA A 110 19.42 45.85 -26.42
C ALA A 110 18.50 45.47 -25.24
N LYS A 111 17.22 45.86 -25.27
CA LYS A 111 16.22 45.48 -24.26
C LYS A 111 16.01 43.97 -24.18
N LEU A 112 15.95 43.28 -25.32
CA LEU A 112 15.84 41.81 -25.36
C LEU A 112 17.10 41.12 -24.83
N ALA A 113 18.28 41.66 -25.10
CA ALA A 113 19.53 41.14 -24.55
C ALA A 113 19.57 41.30 -23.03
N GLU A 114 19.13 42.44 -22.50
CA GLU A 114 19.03 42.68 -21.05
C GLU A 114 18.01 41.75 -20.39
N LYS A 115 16.82 41.58 -20.98
CA LYS A 115 15.79 40.65 -20.49
C LYS A 115 16.29 39.21 -20.48
N ARG A 116 16.96 38.76 -21.54
CA ARG A 116 17.58 37.42 -21.59
C ARG A 116 18.68 37.26 -20.54
N ALA A 117 19.49 38.29 -20.30
CA ALA A 117 20.52 38.26 -19.28
C ALA A 117 19.92 38.19 -17.85
N ALA A 118 18.81 38.88 -17.61
CA ALA A 118 18.07 38.80 -16.34
C ALA A 118 17.45 37.41 -16.14
N GLN A 119 16.74 36.90 -17.16
CA GLN A 119 16.15 35.56 -17.14
C GLN A 119 17.20 34.47 -16.93
N ALA A 120 18.34 34.53 -17.62
CA ALA A 120 19.42 33.56 -17.46
C ALA A 120 19.99 33.53 -16.03
N LYS A 121 20.00 34.68 -15.32
CA LYS A 121 20.43 34.74 -13.90
C LYS A 121 19.39 34.07 -12.99
N GLU A 122 18.11 34.35 -13.22
CA GLU A 122 17.01 33.74 -12.45
C GLU A 122 16.94 32.23 -12.67
N ASP A 123 17.04 31.78 -13.92
CA ASP A 123 17.07 30.37 -14.28
C ASP A 123 18.28 29.66 -13.66
N ALA A 124 19.45 30.30 -13.62
CA ALA A 124 20.63 29.75 -12.97
C ALA A 124 20.44 29.58 -11.45
N VAL A 125 19.75 30.51 -10.79
CA VAL A 125 19.42 30.41 -9.35
C VAL A 125 18.38 29.32 -9.11
N SER A 126 17.31 29.29 -9.91
CA SER A 126 16.26 28.27 -9.84
C SER A 126 16.83 26.86 -10.06
N ASN A 127 17.69 26.69 -11.07
CA ASN A 127 18.34 25.40 -11.35
C ASN A 127 19.23 24.94 -10.19
N LYS A 128 20.01 25.85 -9.57
CA LYS A 128 20.81 25.53 -8.38
C LYS A 128 19.94 25.13 -7.19
N ALA A 129 18.82 25.82 -6.97
CA ALA A 129 17.88 25.50 -5.89
C ALA A 129 17.22 24.14 -6.11
N ASN A 130 16.76 23.84 -7.32
CA ASN A 130 16.18 22.56 -7.70
C ASN A 130 17.19 21.41 -7.55
N GLU A 131 18.44 21.62 -7.96
CA GLU A 131 19.49 20.62 -7.80
C GLU A 131 19.81 20.38 -6.31
N ALA A 132 19.86 21.44 -5.49
CA ALA A 132 20.05 21.32 -4.05
C ALA A 132 18.89 20.56 -3.38
N LEU A 133 17.64 20.81 -3.79
CA LEU A 133 16.47 20.09 -3.29
C LEU A 133 16.54 18.61 -3.68
N ARG A 134 16.90 18.29 -4.93
CA ARG A 134 17.08 16.91 -5.38
C ARG A 134 18.16 16.18 -4.58
N ARG A 135 19.28 16.83 -4.30
CA ARG A 135 20.36 16.27 -3.45
C ARG A 135 19.88 16.01 -2.02
N LYS A 136 19.18 16.98 -1.40
CA LYS A 136 18.62 16.82 -0.05
C LYS A 136 17.59 15.69 0.00
N ALA A 137 16.65 15.65 -0.94
CA ALA A 137 15.66 14.58 -1.04
C ALA A 137 16.30 13.18 -1.16
N GLY A 138 17.38 13.06 -1.94
CA GLY A 138 18.14 11.80 -2.02
C GLY A 138 18.82 11.41 -0.70
N GLN A 139 19.42 12.38 0.00
CA GLN A 139 20.03 12.15 1.32
C GLN A 139 18.99 11.79 2.37
N ASP A 140 17.86 12.49 2.38
CA ASP A 140 16.78 12.28 3.35
C ASP A 140 16.10 10.92 3.12
N ALA A 141 15.89 10.51 1.86
CA ALA A 141 15.41 9.16 1.54
C ALA A 141 16.37 8.07 2.05
N GLY A 142 17.68 8.28 1.91
CA GLY A 142 18.70 7.38 2.46
C GLY A 142 18.63 7.30 3.99
N LYS A 143 18.54 8.45 4.67
CA LYS A 143 18.43 8.53 6.13
C LYS A 143 17.14 7.89 6.65
N ILE A 144 16.00 8.15 6.01
CA ILE A 144 14.71 7.55 6.37
C ILE A 144 14.78 6.03 6.30
N LYS A 145 15.40 5.48 5.25
CA LYS A 145 15.56 4.03 5.10
C LYS A 145 16.45 3.43 6.18
N GLN A 146 17.55 4.10 6.53
CA GLN A 146 18.45 3.68 7.61
C GLN A 146 17.75 3.75 8.98
N ASP A 147 17.02 4.83 9.27
CA ASP A 147 16.28 5.00 10.52
C ASP A 147 15.15 3.96 10.65
N MET A 148 14.42 3.69 9.56
CA MET A 148 13.39 2.65 9.53
C MET A 148 13.99 1.27 9.85
N GLN A 149 15.11 0.91 9.20
CA GLN A 149 15.80 -0.36 9.47
C GLN A 149 16.33 -0.42 10.91
N ALA A 150 16.92 0.66 11.42
CA ALA A 150 17.40 0.73 12.80
C ALA A 150 16.25 0.57 13.81
N LYS A 151 15.11 1.19 13.56
CA LYS A 151 13.90 1.10 14.39
C LYS A 151 13.27 -0.30 14.37
N GLU A 152 13.23 -0.95 13.21
CA GLU A 152 12.76 -2.33 13.08
C GLU A 152 13.66 -3.30 13.84
N MET A 153 14.99 -3.18 13.69
CA MET A 153 15.95 -4.00 14.44
C MET A 153 15.85 -3.75 15.96
N ALA A 154 15.69 -2.50 16.38
CA ALA A 154 15.50 -2.17 17.79
C ALA A 154 14.21 -2.79 18.35
N LYS A 155 13.10 -2.69 17.61
CA LYS A 155 11.80 -3.27 18.00
C LYS A 155 11.86 -4.80 18.07
N GLU A 156 12.55 -5.44 17.12
CA GLU A 156 12.75 -6.89 17.16
C GLU A 156 13.63 -7.32 18.34
N ALA A 157 14.71 -6.58 18.63
CA ALA A 157 15.56 -6.84 19.78
C ALA A 157 14.79 -6.69 21.11
N GLU A 158 13.94 -5.67 21.22
CA GLU A 158 13.07 -5.46 22.37
C GLU A 158 12.05 -6.59 22.51
N ARG A 159 11.37 -6.97 21.41
CA ARG A 159 10.43 -8.10 21.40
C ARG A 159 11.10 -9.38 21.87
N LYS A 160 12.29 -9.69 21.35
CA LYS A 160 13.07 -10.88 21.76
C LYS A 160 13.50 -10.82 23.22
N ARG A 161 13.86 -9.64 23.75
CA ARG A 161 14.16 -9.47 25.18
C ARG A 161 12.92 -9.69 26.03
N ARG A 162 11.77 -9.14 25.63
CA ARG A 162 10.49 -9.32 26.30
C ARG A 162 10.05 -10.79 26.30
N GLU A 163 10.08 -11.46 25.15
CA GLU A 163 9.76 -12.90 25.03
C GLU A 163 10.66 -13.75 25.93
N LYS A 164 11.97 -13.47 26.00
CA LYS A 164 12.88 -14.16 26.92
C LYS A 164 12.53 -13.93 28.39
N LEU A 165 12.10 -12.73 28.77
CA LEU A 165 11.70 -12.42 30.14
C LEU A 165 10.38 -13.09 30.50
N GLU A 166 9.41 -13.09 29.59
CA GLU A 166 8.13 -13.74 29.80
C GLU A 166 8.27 -15.28 29.84
N ASP A 167 9.13 -15.88 28.99
CA ASP A 167 9.43 -17.32 29.07
C ASP A 167 10.12 -17.69 30.40
N GLN A 168 11.07 -16.87 30.86
CA GLN A 168 11.70 -17.07 32.18
C GLN A 168 10.68 -16.96 33.32
N LYS A 169 9.78 -15.96 33.28
CA LYS A 169 8.70 -15.82 34.26
C LYS A 169 7.73 -16.99 34.22
N ALA A 170 7.33 -17.45 33.04
CA ALA A 170 6.44 -18.59 32.86
C ALA A 170 7.07 -19.87 33.42
N ARG A 171 8.34 -20.13 33.11
CA ARG A 171 9.08 -21.27 33.68
C ARG A 171 9.20 -21.18 35.20
N ALA A 172 9.47 -20.00 35.74
CA ALA A 172 9.53 -19.78 37.18
C ALA A 172 8.17 -19.99 37.85
N ALA A 173 7.07 -19.53 37.23
CA ALA A 173 5.71 -19.73 37.71
C ALA A 173 5.32 -21.22 37.72
N ILE A 174 5.60 -21.96 36.65
CA ILE A 174 5.36 -23.41 36.59
C ILE A 174 6.17 -24.13 37.66
N LYS A 175 7.45 -23.77 37.82
CA LYS A 175 8.30 -24.37 38.86
C LYS A 175 7.75 -24.10 40.27
N ALA A 176 7.29 -22.88 40.53
CA ALA A 176 6.67 -22.52 41.81
C ALA A 176 5.36 -23.28 42.06
N GLN A 177 4.53 -23.48 41.02
CA GLN A 177 3.32 -24.31 41.12
C GLN A 177 3.64 -25.77 41.42
N ILE A 178 4.64 -26.36 40.76
CA ILE A 178 5.08 -27.73 41.04
C ILE A 178 5.63 -27.85 42.47
N GLU A 179 6.38 -26.85 42.95
CA GLU A 179 6.90 -26.85 44.31
C GLU A 179 5.78 -26.72 45.35
N ALA A 180 4.77 -25.86 45.10
CA ALA A 180 3.59 -25.74 45.95
C ALA A 180 2.79 -27.05 46.00
N ASP A 181 2.49 -27.67 44.86
CA ASP A 181 1.80 -28.97 44.79
C ASP A 181 2.60 -30.09 45.49
N LYS A 182 3.94 -30.08 45.35
CA LYS A 182 4.80 -31.04 46.05
C LYS A 182 4.79 -30.84 47.56
N ARG A 183 4.81 -29.59 48.04
CA ARG A 183 4.71 -29.27 49.46
C ARG A 183 3.34 -29.65 50.02
N GLU A 184 2.25 -29.31 49.34
CA GLU A 184 0.90 -29.69 49.76
C GLU A 184 0.73 -31.21 49.82
N ARG A 185 1.23 -31.95 48.82
CA ARG A 185 1.23 -33.43 48.84
C ARG A 185 2.04 -33.98 50.00
N ALA A 186 3.21 -33.40 50.29
CA ALA A 186 4.06 -33.81 51.41
C ALA A 186 3.39 -33.51 52.76
N GLU A 187 2.76 -32.35 52.93
CA GLU A 187 2.02 -31.98 54.14
C GLU A 187 0.80 -32.87 54.35
N LYS A 188 0.04 -33.18 53.28
CA LYS A 188 -1.09 -34.11 53.34
C LYS A 188 -0.64 -35.52 53.71
N ALA A 189 0.43 -36.02 53.11
CA ALA A 189 1.00 -37.32 53.44
C ALA A 189 1.56 -37.36 54.88
N ALA A 190 2.22 -36.29 55.34
CA ALA A 190 2.70 -36.18 56.71
C ALA A 190 1.54 -36.14 57.72
N ARG A 191 0.47 -35.41 57.40
CA ARG A 191 -0.76 -35.37 58.20
C ARG A 191 -1.43 -36.73 58.26
N GLU A 192 -1.58 -37.43 57.13
CA GLU A 192 -2.16 -38.77 57.08
C GLU A 192 -1.31 -39.79 57.86
N LYS A 193 0.02 -39.71 57.75
CA LYS A 193 0.94 -40.53 58.54
C LYS A 193 0.81 -40.24 60.04
N ALA A 194 0.74 -38.96 60.44
CA ALA A 194 0.55 -38.58 61.83
C ALA A 194 -0.80 -39.06 62.40
N LEU A 195 -1.88 -39.03 61.61
CA LEU A 195 -3.17 -39.60 61.98
C LEU A 195 -3.13 -41.13 62.11
N ARG A 196 -2.32 -41.81 61.27
CA ARG A 196 -2.16 -43.27 61.31
C ARG A 196 -1.26 -43.75 62.45
N ASP A 197 -0.17 -43.03 62.74
CA ASP A 197 0.73 -43.34 63.86
C ASP A 197 0.10 -42.98 65.23
N GLY A 198 -0.97 -42.18 65.25
CA GLY A 198 -1.77 -41.87 66.44
C GLY A 198 -2.90 -42.86 66.77
N GLY A 199 -3.07 -43.94 66.00
CA GLY A 199 -4.14 -44.93 66.16
C GLY A 199 -3.64 -46.36 66.06
N ALA A 200 -3.30 -46.98 67.19
CA ALA A 200 -3.06 -48.42 67.26
C ALA A 200 -4.40 -49.18 67.20
N ALA A 201 -4.69 -49.85 66.07
CA ALA A 201 -5.21 -51.23 66.01
C ALA A 201 -5.50 -51.66 64.55
N ALA A 202 -5.05 -52.89 64.27
CA ALA A 202 -5.30 -53.78 63.13
C ALA A 202 -6.42 -53.43 62.12
N GLN A 203 -6.11 -53.55 60.81
CA GLN A 203 -6.60 -54.66 59.97
C GLN A 203 -6.17 -54.54 58.49
N GLN A 204 -5.71 -55.69 58.00
CA GLN A 204 -5.91 -56.30 56.68
C GLN A 204 -5.28 -55.69 55.42
N ALA A 205 -4.57 -56.61 54.76
CA ALA A 205 -4.07 -56.55 53.41
C ALA A 205 -5.21 -56.42 52.38
N ALA A 206 -5.03 -55.53 51.41
CA ALA A 206 -5.68 -55.61 50.11
C ALA A 206 -4.71 -55.06 49.05
N ALA A 207 -4.57 -55.84 47.99
CA ALA A 207 -3.61 -55.69 46.92
C ALA A 207 -3.86 -54.45 46.05
N VAL A 208 -2.77 -53.86 45.59
CA VAL A 208 -2.71 -53.03 44.38
C VAL A 208 -2.98 -53.92 43.13
N PRO A 209 -3.51 -53.38 42.03
CA PRO A 209 -2.57 -52.76 41.09
C PRO A 209 -3.07 -51.46 40.47
N ALA A 210 -2.14 -50.50 40.39
CA ALA A 210 -2.16 -49.47 39.36
C ALA A 210 -1.85 -50.14 38.02
N THR A 211 -2.84 -50.20 37.13
CA THR A 211 -2.63 -50.54 35.73
C THR A 211 -2.24 -49.27 34.98
N VAL A 212 -0.95 -49.19 34.67
CA VAL A 212 -0.44 -48.36 33.59
C VAL A 212 -1.06 -48.89 32.30
N THR A 213 -1.92 -48.11 31.65
CA THR A 213 -2.56 -48.48 30.39
C THR A 213 -1.54 -48.46 29.26
N LYS A 214 -0.86 -49.60 29.09
CA LYS A 214 -0.32 -50.04 27.80
C LYS A 214 -1.53 -50.49 26.96
N PRO A 215 -1.78 -49.95 25.76
CA PRO A 215 -2.90 -50.45 24.95
C PRO A 215 -2.62 -51.90 24.58
N ALA A 216 -3.51 -52.78 25.04
CA ALA A 216 -3.54 -54.19 24.71
C ALA A 216 -3.91 -54.37 23.23
N ALA A 217 -3.13 -55.18 22.54
CA ALA A 217 -3.61 -55.89 21.35
C ALA A 217 -4.73 -56.84 21.80
N GLY A 218 -5.87 -56.85 21.09
CA GLY A 218 -6.90 -57.87 21.32
C GLY A 218 -8.35 -57.53 20.98
N VAL A 219 -8.68 -56.33 20.50
CA VAL A 219 -9.99 -56.07 19.87
C VAL A 219 -9.88 -56.32 18.38
N SER A 220 -10.84 -57.06 17.82
CA SER A 220 -11.02 -57.19 16.37
C SER A 220 -10.85 -55.80 15.74
N SER A 221 -9.98 -55.67 14.74
CA SER A 221 -9.60 -54.37 14.16
C SER A 221 -10.82 -53.51 13.74
N SER A 222 -11.97 -54.15 13.54
CA SER A 222 -13.25 -53.51 13.15
C SER A 222 -14.02 -52.83 14.31
N GLU A 223 -13.75 -53.13 15.59
CA GLU A 223 -14.61 -52.72 16.72
C GLU A 223 -13.99 -51.73 17.72
N ASN A 224 -12.87 -51.09 17.36
CA ASN A 224 -12.37 -50.00 18.20
C ASN A 224 -13.31 -48.79 18.10
N PRO A 225 -13.62 -48.08 19.21
CA PRO A 225 -14.49 -46.90 19.20
C PRO A 225 -13.78 -45.64 18.65
N GLN A 226 -12.46 -45.71 18.51
CA GLN A 226 -11.61 -44.63 18.03
C GLN A 226 -10.71 -45.12 16.91
N THR A 227 -10.48 -44.24 15.94
CA THR A 227 -9.66 -44.47 14.76
C THR A 227 -8.57 -43.41 14.67
N ARG A 228 -7.30 -43.83 14.70
CA ARG A 228 -6.15 -42.93 14.53
C ARG A 228 -5.81 -42.80 13.05
N LEU A 229 -6.04 -41.62 12.48
CA LEU A 229 -5.73 -41.32 11.08
C LEU A 229 -4.44 -40.51 10.96
N GLN A 230 -3.58 -40.94 10.04
CA GLN A 230 -2.44 -40.16 9.57
C GLN A 230 -2.67 -39.76 8.11
N VAL A 231 -2.85 -38.48 7.86
CA VAL A 231 -3.10 -37.91 6.53
C VAL A 231 -1.83 -37.30 5.98
N ARG A 232 -1.44 -37.72 4.77
CA ARG A 232 -0.31 -37.17 4.01
C ARG A 232 -0.86 -36.30 2.89
N LEU A 233 -0.45 -35.04 2.85
CA LEU A 233 -0.89 -34.08 1.84
C LEU A 233 -0.08 -34.23 0.53
N SER A 234 -0.76 -34.18 -0.61
CA SER A 234 -0.18 -34.22 -1.97
C SER A 234 0.75 -33.04 -2.28
N VAL A 235 0.47 -31.86 -1.71
CA VAL A 235 1.24 -30.63 -1.89
C VAL A 235 2.59 -30.68 -1.14
N GLY A 236 2.83 -31.75 -0.37
CA GLY A 236 3.98 -31.88 0.52
C GLY A 236 3.76 -31.13 1.84
N GLY A 237 4.31 -31.66 2.93
CA GLY A 237 4.11 -31.10 4.27
C GLY A 237 4.28 -32.14 5.38
N GLN A 238 4.15 -31.70 6.64
CA GLN A 238 4.14 -32.59 7.79
C GLN A 238 2.87 -33.46 7.78
N PRO A 239 2.97 -34.78 8.01
CA PRO A 239 1.80 -35.65 8.09
C PRO A 239 0.89 -35.23 9.24
N LEU A 240 -0.38 -34.96 8.94
CA LEU A 240 -1.35 -34.58 9.95
C LEU A 240 -1.88 -35.83 10.63
N THR A 241 -1.81 -35.89 11.95
CA THR A 241 -2.29 -37.05 12.71
C THR A 241 -3.35 -36.62 13.69
N LYS A 242 -4.54 -37.24 13.61
CA LYS A 242 -5.64 -36.99 14.53
C LYS A 242 -6.41 -38.28 14.81
N THR A 243 -6.92 -38.38 16.03
CA THR A 243 -7.81 -39.47 16.44
C THR A 243 -9.25 -39.01 16.30
N PHE A 244 -10.04 -39.78 15.56
CA PHE A 244 -11.46 -39.53 15.34
C PHE A 244 -12.29 -40.66 15.95
N PRO A 245 -13.54 -40.40 16.38
CA PRO A 245 -14.51 -41.45 16.65
C PRO A 245 -14.74 -42.31 15.41
N SER A 246 -14.95 -43.61 15.57
CA SER A 246 -15.13 -44.54 14.43
C SER A 246 -16.44 -44.33 13.66
N ASP A 247 -17.38 -43.60 14.25
CA ASP A 247 -18.67 -43.22 13.65
C ASP A 247 -18.57 -41.95 12.79
N ASN A 248 -17.45 -41.22 12.82
CA ASN A 248 -17.25 -40.07 11.94
C ASN A 248 -17.16 -40.50 10.49
N THR A 249 -17.47 -39.57 9.59
CA THR A 249 -17.36 -39.75 8.14
C THR A 249 -16.03 -39.26 7.61
N LEU A 250 -15.69 -39.65 6.39
CA LEU A 250 -14.52 -39.09 5.69
C LEU A 250 -14.71 -37.61 5.32
N ILE A 251 -15.95 -37.12 5.24
CA ILE A 251 -16.25 -35.69 5.03
C ILE A 251 -15.78 -34.87 6.23
N ASP A 252 -16.04 -35.32 7.46
CA ASP A 252 -15.57 -34.64 8.68
C ASP A 252 -14.04 -34.55 8.74
N VAL A 253 -13.36 -35.55 8.18
CA VAL A 253 -11.90 -35.56 8.04
C VAL A 253 -11.43 -34.56 7.00
N ALA A 254 -12.17 -34.41 5.89
CA ALA A 254 -11.89 -33.39 4.86
C ALA A 254 -12.09 -31.97 5.39
N GLU A 255 -13.15 -31.72 6.17
CA GLU A 255 -13.38 -30.44 6.85
C GLU A 255 -12.24 -30.10 7.81
N TRP A 256 -11.79 -31.08 8.59
CA TRP A 256 -10.65 -30.88 9.48
C TRP A 256 -9.37 -30.55 8.70
N ILE A 257 -9.09 -31.22 7.59
CA ILE A 257 -7.91 -30.92 6.75
C ILE A 257 -8.01 -29.52 6.15
N ALA A 258 -9.19 -29.13 5.67
CA ALA A 258 -9.45 -27.80 5.14
C ALA A 258 -9.26 -26.70 6.22
N SER A 259 -9.61 -27.00 7.48
CA SER A 259 -9.38 -26.07 8.59
C SER A 259 -7.90 -25.89 8.96
N GLU A 260 -7.08 -26.92 8.74
CA GLU A 260 -5.66 -26.91 9.09
C GLU A 260 -4.78 -26.45 7.92
N ASN A 261 -5.23 -26.67 6.68
CA ASN A 261 -4.50 -26.33 5.46
C ASN A 261 -5.41 -25.61 4.45
N LEU A 262 -5.19 -24.31 4.29
CA LEU A 262 -5.98 -23.43 3.40
C LEU A 262 -5.93 -23.83 1.91
N ASN A 263 -5.00 -24.69 1.52
CA ASN A 263 -4.83 -25.19 0.15
C ASN A 263 -5.82 -26.32 -0.21
N TYR A 264 -6.55 -26.87 0.76
CA TYR A 264 -7.48 -27.96 0.56
C TYR A 264 -8.92 -27.50 0.82
N SER A 265 -9.81 -27.78 -0.12
CA SER A 265 -11.26 -27.60 0.04
C SER A 265 -11.96 -28.95 0.15
N VAL A 266 -13.05 -28.98 0.92
CA VAL A 266 -13.87 -30.17 1.21
C VAL A 266 -14.44 -30.81 -0.06
N ASP A 267 -14.74 -30.01 -1.08
CA ASP A 267 -15.31 -30.50 -2.34
C ASP A 267 -14.28 -31.02 -3.34
N THR A 268 -13.02 -30.60 -3.20
CA THR A 268 -11.94 -30.97 -4.12
C THR A 268 -11.01 -32.05 -3.56
N VAL A 269 -10.99 -32.23 -2.24
CA VAL A 269 -10.15 -33.22 -1.57
C VAL A 269 -10.55 -34.63 -1.96
N THR A 270 -9.57 -35.43 -2.37
CA THR A 270 -9.73 -36.86 -2.63
C THR A 270 -8.82 -37.67 -1.72
N PHE A 271 -9.33 -38.77 -1.15
CA PHE A 271 -8.56 -39.63 -0.26
C PHE A 271 -8.14 -40.92 -0.98
N ALA A 272 -6.90 -41.36 -0.75
CA ALA A 272 -6.41 -42.66 -1.18
C ALA A 272 -5.68 -43.38 -0.05
N SER A 273 -5.98 -44.66 0.19
CA SER A 273 -5.21 -45.50 1.10
C SER A 273 -3.86 -45.89 0.48
N THR A 274 -2.83 -46.05 1.31
CA THR A 274 -1.50 -46.44 0.84
C THR A 274 -1.37 -47.94 0.58
N PHE A 275 -2.03 -48.79 1.37
CA PHE A 275 -2.00 -50.24 1.22
C PHE A 275 -3.22 -50.92 1.87
N PRO A 276 -3.99 -51.77 1.16
CA PRO A 276 -4.06 -51.86 -0.30
C PRO A 276 -4.47 -50.51 -0.89
N ARG A 277 -3.95 -50.14 -2.06
CA ARG A 277 -4.25 -48.85 -2.69
C ARG A 277 -5.72 -48.81 -3.12
N LYS A 278 -6.50 -47.94 -2.48
CA LYS A 278 -7.91 -47.71 -2.78
C LYS A 278 -8.17 -46.21 -2.76
N THR A 279 -8.71 -45.68 -3.84
CA THR A 279 -9.19 -44.29 -3.93
C THR A 279 -10.63 -44.24 -3.47
N PHE A 280 -10.93 -43.39 -2.49
CA PHE A 280 -12.27 -43.23 -1.95
C PHE A 280 -13.09 -42.29 -2.84
N SER A 281 -14.19 -42.80 -3.38
CA SER A 281 -15.15 -42.00 -4.16
C SER A 281 -16.05 -41.15 -3.25
N ARG A 282 -16.83 -40.23 -3.83
CA ARG A 282 -17.80 -39.40 -3.08
C ARG A 282 -18.80 -40.24 -2.29
N GLU A 283 -19.21 -41.40 -2.80
CA GLU A 283 -20.10 -42.35 -2.11
C GLU A 283 -19.44 -43.04 -0.91
N GLU A 284 -18.12 -43.17 -0.93
CA GLU A 284 -17.37 -43.71 0.20
C GLU A 284 -17.04 -42.62 1.22
N MET A 285 -17.00 -41.35 0.80
CA MET A 285 -16.82 -40.22 1.71
C MET A 285 -17.98 -40.06 2.71
N THR A 286 -19.20 -40.40 2.31
CA THR A 286 -20.39 -40.36 3.18
C THR A 286 -20.47 -41.52 4.16
N LYS A 287 -19.66 -42.57 3.98
CA LYS A 287 -19.60 -43.72 4.88
C LYS A 287 -18.71 -43.42 6.09
N THR A 288 -18.99 -44.09 7.20
CA THR A 288 -18.20 -43.94 8.43
C THR A 288 -16.79 -44.51 8.28
N LEU A 289 -15.85 -44.08 9.12
CA LEU A 289 -14.47 -44.59 9.14
C LEU A 289 -14.44 -46.11 9.39
N LYS A 290 -15.37 -46.63 10.20
CA LYS A 290 -15.57 -48.06 10.41
C LYS A 290 -16.04 -48.78 9.14
N ALA A 291 -17.05 -48.24 8.45
CA ALA A 291 -17.59 -48.83 7.22
C ALA A 291 -16.56 -48.85 6.07
N ASN A 292 -15.61 -47.91 6.08
CA ASN A 292 -14.50 -47.84 5.13
C ASN A 292 -13.28 -48.70 5.53
N GLY A 293 -13.34 -49.41 6.67
CA GLY A 293 -12.25 -50.29 7.13
C GLY A 293 -11.00 -49.53 7.58
N LEU A 294 -11.14 -48.28 8.04
CA LEU A 294 -10.01 -47.43 8.46
C LEU A 294 -9.66 -47.59 9.95
N THR A 295 -10.45 -48.36 10.69
CA THR A 295 -10.26 -48.68 12.12
C THR A 295 -9.29 -49.86 12.30
N PRO A 296 -8.41 -49.86 13.32
CA PRO A 296 -8.19 -48.85 14.37
C PRO A 296 -7.21 -47.74 13.99
N SER A 297 -6.43 -47.94 12.93
CA SER A 297 -5.53 -46.91 12.41
C SER A 297 -5.35 -47.07 10.91
N ALA A 298 -5.32 -45.93 10.21
CA ALA A 298 -5.11 -45.91 8.78
C ALA A 298 -4.23 -44.72 8.35
N VAL A 299 -3.54 -44.91 7.23
CA VAL A 299 -2.77 -43.88 6.55
C VAL A 299 -3.45 -43.53 5.24
N LEU A 300 -3.82 -42.27 5.09
CA LEU A 300 -4.49 -41.74 3.91
C LEU A 300 -3.59 -40.71 3.23
N MET A 301 -3.61 -40.68 1.91
CA MET A 301 -3.08 -39.60 1.10
C MET A 301 -4.24 -38.71 0.68
N ALA A 302 -4.16 -37.42 0.99
CA ALA A 302 -5.11 -36.42 0.55
C ALA A 302 -4.52 -35.73 -0.69
N SER A 303 -5.22 -35.82 -1.81
CA SER A 303 -4.89 -35.12 -3.05
C SER A 303 -5.88 -34.04 -3.40
#